data_AF-A0A378F1M8-F1
#
_entry.id   AF-A0A378F1M8-F1
#
_cell.length_a   1.000
_cell.length_b   1.000
_cell.length_c   1.000
_cell.angle_alpha   90.00
_cell.angle_beta   90.00
_cell.angle_gamma   90.00
#
_symmetry.space_group_name_H-M   'P 1'
#
loop_
_entity.id
_entity.type
_entity.pdbx_description
1 polymer ?
#
loop_
_entity_poly.entity_id
_entity_poly.type
_entity_poly.pdbx_seq_one_letter_code
_entity_poly.pdbx_strand_id
1 'polypeptide(L)'
;MSILQNLVAASQLDESVLRQQARSRQAQWQSWLAPISDAQPTGDDPGYDDDFQRIREEVNKISGVDTELICQLAEKLLTQTCKDLRVITFYVWARLQRDGENGLAGGRYATGGNA
;
A
#
# COMPACT_ATOMS: atom_id res chain seq x y z
N MET A 1 -4.20 -21.59 19.01
CA MET A 1 -4.86 -20.95 17.85
C MET A 1 -3.89 -19.93 17.27
N SER A 2 -3.67 -19.98 15.96
CA SER A 2 -2.78 -19.07 15.25
C SER A 2 -3.44 -17.70 15.06
N ILE A 3 -2.66 -16.60 15.06
CA ILE A 3 -3.14 -15.24 14.77
C ILE A 3 -3.95 -15.18 13.47
N LEU A 4 -3.59 -16.00 12.48
CA LEU A 4 -4.32 -16.10 11.22
C LEU A 4 -5.74 -16.65 11.40
N GLN A 5 -5.93 -17.60 12.30
CA GLN A 5 -7.26 -18.18 12.58
C GLN A 5 -8.18 -17.16 13.26
N ASN A 6 -7.62 -16.34 14.16
CA ASN A 6 -8.38 -15.26 14.82
C ASN A 6 -8.75 -14.14 13.84
N LEU A 7 -7.86 -13.78 12.92
CA LEU A 7 -8.16 -12.78 11.88
C LEU A 7 -9.22 -13.26 10.89
N VAL A 8 -9.20 -14.53 10.51
CA VAL A 8 -10.24 -15.14 9.66
C VAL A 8 -11.60 -15.10 10.36
N ALA A 9 -11.66 -15.52 11.63
CA ALA A 9 -12.89 -15.50 12.41
C ALA A 9 -13.45 -14.09 12.65
N ALA A 10 -12.59 -13.08 12.84
CA ALA A 10 -12.99 -11.68 13.05
C ALA A 10 -13.55 -11.00 11.79
N SER A 11 -13.17 -11.48 10.60
CA SER A 11 -13.51 -10.81 9.34
C SER A 11 -14.92 -11.09 8.80
N GLN A 12 -15.66 -12.07 9.37
CA GLN A 12 -16.98 -12.53 8.89
C GLN A 12 -17.07 -12.90 7.40
N LEU A 13 -15.93 -12.99 6.70
CA LEU A 13 -15.83 -13.29 5.28
C LEU A 13 -15.53 -14.77 5.08
N ASP A 14 -16.04 -15.34 3.99
CA ASP A 14 -15.69 -16.70 3.59
C ASP A 14 -14.17 -16.86 3.47
N GLU A 15 -13.66 -17.97 4.00
CA GLU A 15 -12.22 -18.27 4.04
C GLU A 15 -11.59 -18.25 2.64
N SER A 16 -12.34 -18.66 1.61
CA SER A 16 -11.92 -18.61 0.21
C SER A 16 -11.70 -17.17 -0.28
N VAL A 17 -12.57 -16.23 0.11
CA VAL A 17 -12.47 -14.81 -0.24
C VAL A 17 -11.27 -14.17 0.43
N LEU A 18 -11.04 -14.45 1.71
CA LEU A 18 -9.87 -13.96 2.45
C LEU A 18 -8.56 -14.49 1.86
N ARG A 19 -8.50 -15.79 1.53
CA ARG A 19 -7.34 -16.39 0.88
C ARG A 19 -7.08 -15.79 -0.49
N GLN A 20 -8.12 -15.50 -1.27
CA GLN A 20 -7.97 -14.87 -2.58
C GLN A 20 -7.50 -13.41 -2.47
N GLN A 21 -8.01 -12.65 -1.50
CA GLN A 21 -7.51 -11.30 -1.22
C GLN A 21 -6.07 -11.31 -0.73
N ALA A 22 -5.70 -12.22 0.18
CA ALA A 22 -4.33 -12.37 0.65
C ALA A 22 -3.37 -12.74 -0.49
N ARG A 23 -3.76 -13.65 -1.39
CA ARG A 23 -2.96 -14.01 -2.57
C ARG A 23 -2.79 -12.84 -3.54
N SER A 24 -3.85 -12.08 -3.78
CA SER A 24 -3.78 -10.88 -4.64
C SER A 24 -2.81 -9.84 -4.06
N ARG A 25 -2.88 -9.60 -2.74
CA ARG A 25 -1.94 -8.70 -2.04
C ARG A 25 -0.51 -9.22 -2.04
N GLN A 26 -0.32 -10.51 -1.79
CA GLN A 26 0.99 -11.13 -1.85
C GLN A 26 1.61 -10.97 -3.24
N ALA A 27 0.84 -11.17 -4.31
CA ALA A 27 1.32 -10.96 -5.68
C ALA A 27 1.74 -9.50 -5.94
N GLN A 28 1.00 -8.53 -5.40
CA GLN A 28 1.38 -7.11 -5.47
C GLN A 28 2.65 -6.80 -4.68
N TRP A 29 2.87 -7.45 -3.54
CA TRP A 29 4.10 -7.25 -2.75
C TRP A 29 5.31 -7.97 -3.33
N GLN A 30 5.13 -9.03 -4.12
CA GLN A 30 6.25 -9.73 -4.76
C GLN A 30 7.03 -8.82 -5.70
N SER A 31 6.36 -7.94 -6.47
CA SER A 31 7.07 -6.98 -7.32
C SER A 31 7.87 -5.95 -6.50
N TRP A 32 7.43 -5.65 -5.28
CA TRP A 32 8.13 -4.74 -4.37
C TRP A 32 9.32 -5.40 -3.68
N LEU A 33 9.31 -6.72 -3.52
CA LEU A 33 10.41 -7.48 -2.94
C LEU A 33 11.49 -7.85 -3.98
N ALA A 34 11.18 -7.76 -5.27
CA ALA A 34 12.17 -7.96 -6.33
C ALA A 34 13.27 -6.87 -6.25
N PRO A 35 14.56 -7.23 -6.45
CA PRO A 35 15.64 -6.26 -6.47
C PRO A 35 15.45 -5.24 -7.61
N ILE A 36 15.86 -3.99 -7.40
CA ILE A 36 15.83 -2.95 -8.46
C ILE A 36 16.75 -3.33 -9.62
N SER A 37 17.96 -3.81 -9.31
CA SER A 37 18.90 -4.40 -10.27
C SER A 37 19.86 -5.35 -9.58
N ASP A 38 20.55 -6.19 -10.34
CA ASP A 38 21.57 -7.10 -9.79
C ASP A 38 22.76 -6.35 -9.17
N ALA A 39 23.13 -5.20 -9.75
CA ALA A 39 24.23 -4.38 -9.27
C ALA A 39 23.84 -3.53 -8.04
N GLN A 40 22.57 -3.14 -7.95
CA GLN A 40 22.06 -2.29 -6.88
C GLN A 40 20.64 -2.75 -6.47
N PRO A 41 20.53 -3.80 -5.63
CA PRO A 41 19.26 -4.42 -5.28
C PRO A 41 18.26 -3.46 -4.61
N THR A 42 18.76 -2.45 -3.91
CA THR A 42 17.95 -1.45 -3.20
C THR A 42 17.80 -0.14 -3.96
N GLY A 43 18.42 0.01 -5.14
CA GLY A 43 18.45 1.28 -5.87
C GLY A 43 19.16 2.43 -5.14
N ASP A 44 18.85 3.66 -5.54
CA ASP A 44 19.45 4.91 -5.05
C ASP A 44 18.56 5.64 -4.03
N ASP A 45 19.11 6.65 -3.35
CA ASP A 45 18.32 7.54 -2.48
C ASP A 45 17.32 8.36 -3.32
N PRO A 46 16.00 8.26 -3.09
CA PRO A 46 15.00 9.01 -3.84
C PRO A 46 14.96 10.51 -3.47
N GLY A 47 15.82 11.00 -2.58
CA GLY A 47 15.80 12.38 -2.10
C GLY A 47 15.79 13.46 -3.19
N TYR A 48 16.37 13.20 -4.36
CA TYR A 48 16.38 14.12 -5.51
C TYR A 48 15.43 13.69 -6.65
N ASP A 49 14.69 12.60 -6.48
CA ASP A 49 13.75 12.10 -7.48
C ASP A 49 12.49 12.98 -7.53
N ASP A 50 12.08 13.35 -8.74
CA ASP A 50 10.91 14.21 -8.98
C ASP A 50 9.62 13.61 -8.41
N ASP A 51 9.46 12.28 -8.52
CA ASP A 51 8.28 11.58 -7.98
C ASP A 51 8.28 11.63 -6.45
N PHE A 52 9.45 11.53 -5.82
CA PHE A 52 9.57 11.63 -4.37
C PHE A 52 9.26 13.04 -3.86
N GLN A 53 9.77 14.08 -4.54
CA GLN A 53 9.45 15.47 -4.21
C GLN A 53 7.96 15.73 -4.37
N ARG A 54 7.36 15.23 -5.45
CA ARG A 54 5.92 15.36 -5.69
C ARG A 54 5.08 14.66 -4.62
N ILE A 55 5.48 13.47 -4.15
CA ILE A 55 4.83 12.83 -2.99
C ILE A 55 4.89 13.74 -1.76
N ARG A 56 6.05 14.35 -1.46
CA ARG A 56 6.18 15.24 -0.31
C ARG A 56 5.30 16.48 -0.43
N GLU A 57 5.21 17.06 -1.61
CA GLU A 57 4.30 18.18 -1.88
C GLU A 57 2.85 17.81 -1.60
N GLU A 58 2.39 16.65 -2.10
CA GLU A 58 1.04 16.14 -1.85
C GLU A 58 0.78 15.89 -0.36
N VAL A 59 1.71 15.23 0.33
CA VAL A 59 1.59 14.91 1.77
C VAL A 59 1.55 16.17 2.64
N ASN A 60 2.20 17.25 2.21
CA ASN A 60 2.24 18.52 2.95
C ASN A 60 0.99 19.40 2.71
N LYS A 61 0.05 19.00 1.84
CA LYS A 61 -1.19 19.77 1.64
C LYS A 61 -2.07 19.69 2.87
N ILE A 62 -2.63 20.84 3.26
CA ILE A 62 -3.55 20.97 4.40
C ILE A 62 -4.93 20.36 4.08
N SER A 63 -5.34 20.38 2.82
CA SER A 63 -6.58 19.78 2.32
C SER A 63 -6.45 19.41 0.84
N GLY A 64 -7.33 18.51 0.36
CA GLY A 64 -7.30 18.08 -1.04
C GLY A 64 -6.06 17.27 -1.42
N VAL A 65 -5.51 16.50 -0.46
CA VAL A 65 -4.41 15.57 -0.72
C VAL A 65 -4.85 14.53 -1.74
N ASP A 66 -4.09 14.38 -2.82
CA ASP A 66 -4.30 13.31 -3.79
C ASP A 66 -3.60 12.02 -3.33
N THR A 67 -4.34 11.24 -2.54
CA THR A 67 -3.85 9.95 -2.00
C THR A 67 -3.67 8.89 -3.08
N GLU A 68 -4.40 8.99 -4.21
CA GLU A 68 -4.24 8.06 -5.33
C GLU A 68 -2.92 8.33 -6.05
N LEU A 69 -2.63 9.61 -6.32
CA LEU A 69 -1.35 10.03 -6.89
C LEU A 69 -0.17 9.59 -6.00
N ILE A 70 -0.27 9.78 -4.68
CA ILE A 70 0.79 9.31 -3.75
C ILE A 70 0.99 7.79 -3.86
N CYS A 71 -0.09 7.00 -3.94
CA CYS A 71 0.04 5.55 -4.09
C CYS A 71 0.75 5.17 -5.40
N GLN A 72 0.37 5.80 -6.52
CA GLN A 72 0.94 5.53 -7.84
C GLN A 72 2.43 5.89 -7.90
N LEU A 73 2.80 7.07 -7.39
CA LEU A 73 4.18 7.52 -7.37
C LEU A 73 5.04 6.66 -6.44
N ALA A 74 4.51 6.28 -5.27
CA ALA A 74 5.23 5.42 -4.34
C ALA A 74 5.43 4.00 -4.91
N GLU A 75 4.43 3.43 -5.58
CA GLU A 75 4.56 2.15 -6.29
C GLU A 75 5.64 2.19 -7.37
N LYS A 76 5.68 3.27 -8.16
CA LYS A 76 6.71 3.46 -9.18
C LYS A 76 8.11 3.53 -8.57
N LEU A 77 8.30 4.35 -7.53
CA LEU A 77 9.58 4.46 -6.82
C LEU A 77 10.03 3.11 -6.24
N LEU A 78 9.12 2.36 -5.60
CA LEU A 78 9.44 1.07 -4.97
C LEU A 78 9.77 -0.04 -5.96
N THR A 79 9.29 0.06 -7.20
CA THR A 79 9.52 -0.98 -8.22
C THR A 79 10.65 -0.63 -9.17
N GLN A 80 10.95 0.65 -9.37
CA GLN A 80 11.87 1.10 -10.43
C GLN A 80 13.09 1.86 -9.92
N THR A 81 12.98 2.58 -8.79
CA THR A 81 14.02 3.52 -8.36
C THR A 81 14.74 3.05 -7.11
N CYS A 82 14.02 2.68 -6.06
CA CYS A 82 14.61 2.47 -4.73
C CYS A 82 13.78 1.57 -3.81
N LYS A 83 14.42 1.02 -2.78
CA LYS A 83 13.76 0.35 -1.65
C LYS A 83 13.89 1.24 -0.43
N ASP A 84 13.07 2.29 -0.40
CA ASP A 84 13.16 3.33 0.63
C ASP A 84 11.97 3.29 1.62
N LEU A 85 12.28 3.30 2.92
CA LEU A 85 11.27 3.20 3.97
C LEU A 85 10.34 4.42 4.04
N ARG A 86 10.82 5.61 3.65
CA ARG A 86 10.00 6.84 3.59
C ARG A 86 8.92 6.69 2.53
N VAL A 87 9.28 6.16 1.37
CA VAL A 87 8.33 5.88 0.27
C VAL A 87 7.27 4.87 0.72
N ILE A 88 7.69 3.79 1.39
CA ILE A 88 6.75 2.79 1.96
C ILE A 88 5.80 3.47 2.97
N THR A 89 6.33 4.36 3.80
CA THR A 89 5.53 5.06 4.82
C THR A 89 4.48 5.96 4.18
N PHE A 90 4.83 6.73 3.16
CA PHE A 90 3.87 7.56 2.42
C PHE A 90 2.81 6.72 1.71
N TYR A 91 3.19 5.58 1.14
CA TYR A 91 2.22 4.66 0.55
C TYR A 91 1.21 4.13 1.56
N VAL A 92 1.68 3.65 2.72
CA VAL A 92 0.81 3.11 3.78
C VAL A 92 -0.11 4.20 4.31
N TRP A 93 0.43 5.40 4.52
CA TRP A 93 -0.36 6.55 4.94
C TRP A 93 -1.44 6.92 3.92
N ALA A 94 -1.11 6.99 2.63
CA ALA A 94 -2.06 7.32 1.58
C ALA A 94 -3.16 6.26 1.45
N ARG A 95 -2.80 4.97 1.52
CA ARG A 95 -3.77 3.86 1.58
C ARG A 95 -4.70 3.99 2.78
N LEU A 96 -4.17 4.24 3.97
CA LEU A 96 -4.94 4.43 5.19
C LEU A 96 -5.90 5.63 5.07
N GLN A 97 -5.43 6.74 4.51
CA GLN A 97 -6.24 7.95 4.35
C GLN A 97 -7.38 7.75 3.33
N ARG A 98 -7.12 7.00 2.26
CA ARG A 98 -8.10 6.73 1.19
C ARG A 98 -9.14 5.69 1.59
N ASP A 99 -8.67 4.57 2.10
CA ASP A 99 -9.50 3.38 2.32
C ASP A 99 -9.97 3.30 3.79
N GLY A 100 -9.60 4.27 4.64
CA GLY A 100 -9.87 4.29 6.09
C GLY A 100 -9.14 3.15 6.79
N GLU A 101 -9.74 2.56 7.83
CA GLU A 101 -9.21 1.35 8.48
C GLU A 101 -9.07 0.17 7.49
N ASN A 102 -9.80 0.19 6.37
CA ASN A 102 -9.63 -0.78 5.27
C ASN A 102 -8.35 -0.55 4.45
N GLY A 103 -7.69 0.60 4.59
CA GLY A 103 -6.37 0.87 4.01
C GLY A 103 -5.22 0.27 4.81
N LEU A 104 -5.44 0.09 6.12
CA LEU A 104 -4.50 -0.54 7.05
C LEU A 104 -4.75 -2.05 7.16
N ALA A 105 -6.02 -2.46 7.15
CA ALA A 105 -6.49 -3.84 7.24
C ALA A 105 -7.54 -4.06 6.15
N GLY A 106 -7.15 -4.38 4.91
CA GLY A 106 -8.15 -4.48 3.83
C GLY A 106 -9.29 -5.46 4.11
N GLY A 107 -10.47 -4.95 4.48
CA GLY A 107 -11.66 -5.75 4.76
C GLY A 107 -12.87 -4.93 5.22
N ARG A 108 -13.75 -4.62 4.25
CA ARG A 108 -15.06 -3.93 4.26
C ARG A 108 -15.92 -3.96 5.55
N TYR A 109 -16.66 -2.86 5.75
CA TYR A 109 -18.14 -2.87 5.73
C TYR A 109 -18.66 -1.80 4.75
N ALA A 110 -19.14 -2.24 3.59
CA ALA A 110 -20.00 -1.43 2.71
C ALA A 110 -21.10 -2.34 2.19
N THR A 111 -22.21 -2.38 2.92
CA THR A 111 -23.57 -2.52 2.40
C THR A 111 -24.49 -1.76 3.36
N GLY A 112 -24.58 -0.45 3.15
CA GLY A 112 -25.76 0.31 3.55
C GLY A 112 -26.84 0.10 2.50
N GLY A 113 -28.03 -0.26 2.99
CA GLY A 113 -29.38 -0.10 2.44
C GLY A 113 -29.60 0.09 0.94
N ASN A 114 -30.48 -0.76 0.41
CA ASN A 114 -31.63 -0.25 -0.34
C ASN A 114 -32.85 -1.15 -0.07
N ALA A 115 -33.97 -0.47 0.26
CA ALA A 115 -35.38 -0.87 0.25
C ALA A 115 -35.79 -2.28 0.74
#